data_AF-A0A9E5QPW6-F1
#
_entry.id   AF-A0A9E5QPW6-F1
#
_cell.length_a   1.000
_cell.length_b   1.000
_cell.length_c   1.000
_cell.angle_alpha   90.00
_cell.angle_beta   90.00
_cell.angle_gamma   90.00
#
_symmetry.space_group_name_H-M   'P 1'
#
loop_
_entity.id
_entity.type
_entity.pdbx_description
1 polymer ?
#
loop_
_entity_poly.entity_id
_entity_poly.type
_entity_poly.pdbx_seq_one_letter_code
_entity_poly.pdbx_strand_id
1 'polypeptide(L)'
;MTQPPPGDTPFDLSDDIRELMGLYLEARRADLARLEAALAAGDLATARAVGHAFKGSSAPFGFPEAGRIGAELEEAAARGDRGAVERLVPLLRASLPATG
;
A
#
# COMPACT_ATOMS: atom_id res chain seq x y z
N MET A 1 17.42 36.46 27.72
CA MET A 1 16.85 35.23 27.14
C MET A 1 15.42 35.55 26.77
N THR A 2 15.18 35.98 25.54
CA THR A 2 13.84 36.39 25.10
C THR A 2 13.19 35.19 24.43
N GLN A 3 12.18 34.62 25.08
CA GLN A 3 11.38 33.55 24.51
C GLN A 3 10.58 34.13 23.32
N PRO A 4 10.56 33.47 22.14
CA PRO A 4 9.71 33.89 21.04
C PRO A 4 8.22 33.71 21.41
N PRO A 5 7.31 34.49 20.81
CA PRO A 5 5.87 34.44 21.12
C PRO A 5 5.24 33.09 20.69
N PRO A 6 4.17 32.62 21.36
CA PRO A 6 3.42 31.45 20.92
C PRO A 6 2.45 31.85 19.80
N GLY A 7 2.90 31.64 18.58
CA GLY A 7 2.13 31.86 17.35
C GLY A 7 3.11 31.71 16.20
N ASP A 8 2.83 30.80 15.28
CA ASP A 8 3.72 30.30 14.21
C ASP A 8 4.55 29.07 14.62
N THR A 9 3.89 27.97 14.99
CA THR A 9 4.45 26.67 14.61
C THR A 9 4.54 26.66 13.08
N PRO A 10 5.74 26.56 12.48
CA PRO A 10 5.85 26.34 11.06
C PRO A 10 5.05 25.08 10.75
N PHE A 11 4.21 25.13 9.72
CA PHE A 11 3.62 23.92 9.14
C PHE A 11 4.80 23.01 8.76
N ASP A 12 5.09 22.00 9.59
CA ASP A 12 6.22 21.11 9.35
C ASP A 12 5.76 20.04 8.36
N LEU A 13 5.79 20.45 7.10
CA LEU A 13 5.48 19.59 5.96
C LEU A 13 6.29 18.27 6.01
N SER A 14 7.46 18.24 6.66
CA SER A 14 8.26 17.02 6.77
C SER A 14 7.69 16.01 7.78
N ASP A 15 7.15 16.49 8.90
CA ASP A 15 6.49 15.66 9.91
C ASP A 15 5.15 15.13 9.41
N ASP A 16 4.35 15.99 8.75
CA ASP A 16 3.07 15.60 8.15
C ASP A 16 3.26 14.54 7.05
N ILE A 17 4.26 14.71 6.17
CA ILE A 17 4.57 13.72 5.14
C ILE A 17 5.02 12.39 5.77
N ARG A 18 5.78 12.44 6.86
CA ARG A 18 6.22 11.22 7.57
C ARG A 18 5.05 10.49 8.21
N GLU A 19 4.11 11.22 8.80
CA GLU A 19 2.89 10.65 9.35
C GLU A 19 2.03 10.01 8.25
N LEU A 20 1.81 10.71 7.13
CA LEU A 20 1.08 10.18 5.99
C LEU A 20 1.74 8.93 5.39
N MET A 21 3.07 8.91 5.30
CA MET A 21 3.83 7.73 4.88
C MET A 21 3.61 6.55 5.83
N GLY A 22 3.65 6.79 7.14
CA GLY A 22 3.36 5.79 8.16
C GLY A 22 1.95 5.20 8.02
N LEU A 23 0.94 6.07 7.91
CA LEU A 23 -0.46 5.67 7.71
C LEU A 23 -0.65 4.87 6.42
N TYR A 24 -0.02 5.28 5.32
CA TYR A 24 -0.04 4.54 4.06
C TYR A 24 0.54 3.14 4.24
N LEU A 25 1.72 3.01 4.86
CA LEU A 25 2.38 1.72 5.07
C LEU A 25 1.55 0.80 5.97
N GLU A 26 0.93 1.31 7.04
CA GLU A 26 0.00 0.54 7.87
C GLU A 26 -1.20 0.02 7.07
N ALA A 27 -1.82 0.89 6.25
CA ALA A 27 -2.93 0.48 5.39
C ALA A 27 -2.49 -0.63 4.39
N ARG A 28 -1.30 -0.49 3.80
CA ARG A 28 -0.76 -1.51 2.89
C ARG A 28 -0.42 -2.83 3.59
N ARG A 29 0.03 -2.81 4.84
CA ARG A 29 0.21 -4.03 5.63
C ARG A 29 -1.11 -4.74 5.89
N ALA A 30 -2.15 -4.00 6.27
CA ALA A 30 -3.48 -4.56 6.46
C ALA A 30 -4.02 -5.16 5.14
N ASP A 31 -3.80 -4.48 4.01
CA ASP A 31 -4.16 -4.99 2.69
C ASP A 31 -3.42 -6.28 2.33
N LEU A 32 -2.10 -6.38 2.60
CA LEU A 32 -1.32 -7.60 2.36
C LEU A 32 -1.83 -8.77 3.22
N ALA A 33 -2.13 -8.54 4.49
CA ALA A 33 -2.71 -9.58 5.36
C ALA A 33 -4.08 -10.05 4.85
N ARG A 34 -4.93 -9.12 4.39
CA ARG A 34 -6.20 -9.46 3.74
C ARG A 34 -6.00 -10.26 2.45
N LEU A 35 -4.97 -9.93 1.68
CA LEU A 35 -4.63 -10.63 0.44
C LEU A 35 -4.19 -12.08 0.70
N GLU A 36 -3.39 -12.31 1.74
CA GLU A 36 -2.97 -13.65 2.17
C GLU A 36 -4.18 -14.50 2.62
N ALA A 37 -5.09 -13.92 3.42
CA ALA A 37 -6.32 -14.59 3.82
C ALA A 37 -7.24 -14.89 2.62
N ALA A 38 -7.34 -13.95 1.67
CA ALA A 38 -8.13 -14.09 0.46
C ALA A 38 -7.60 -15.23 -0.43
N LEU A 39 -6.28 -15.38 -0.57
CA LEU A 39 -5.68 -16.50 -1.28
C LEU A 39 -6.04 -17.85 -0.66
N ALA A 40 -5.98 -17.96 0.66
CA ALA A 40 -6.36 -19.19 1.37
C ALA A 40 -7.84 -19.54 1.16
N ALA A 41 -8.71 -18.53 1.11
CA ALA A 41 -10.15 -18.69 0.91
C ALA A 41 -10.57 -18.80 -0.58
N GLY A 42 -9.67 -18.54 -1.53
CA GLY A 42 -10.00 -18.42 -2.96
C GLY A 42 -10.83 -17.18 -3.31
N ASP A 43 -10.79 -16.14 -2.47
CA ASP A 43 -11.55 -14.90 -2.64
C ASP A 43 -10.82 -13.93 -3.60
N LEU A 44 -11.08 -14.10 -4.89
CA LEU A 44 -10.53 -13.21 -5.92
C LEU A 44 -11.18 -11.82 -5.91
N ALA A 45 -12.35 -11.64 -5.30
CA ALA A 45 -12.97 -10.33 -5.19
C ALA A 45 -12.18 -9.42 -4.24
N THR A 46 -11.75 -9.96 -3.10
CA THR A 46 -10.83 -9.25 -2.20
C THR A 46 -9.48 -8.99 -2.87
N ALA A 47 -8.92 -9.95 -3.60
CA ALA A 47 -7.65 -9.75 -4.32
C ALA A 47 -7.74 -8.59 -5.33
N ARG A 48 -8.85 -8.49 -6.07
CA ARG A 48 -9.10 -7.39 -7.00
C ARG A 48 -9.17 -6.04 -6.29
N ALA A 49 -9.91 -5.96 -5.18
CA ALA A 49 -10.08 -4.73 -4.42
C ALA A 49 -8.74 -4.21 -3.86
N VAL A 50 -7.90 -5.12 -3.33
CA VAL A 50 -6.55 -4.77 -2.86
C VAL A 50 -5.66 -4.31 -4.01
N GLY A 51 -5.65 -5.03 -5.14
CA GLY A 51 -4.89 -4.61 -6.33
C GLY A 51 -5.26 -3.20 -6.80
N HIS A 52 -6.56 -2.88 -6.83
CA HIS A 52 -7.06 -1.56 -7.16
C HIS A 52 -6.54 -0.47 -6.19
N ALA A 53 -6.54 -0.76 -4.88
CA ALA A 53 -6.03 0.16 -3.88
C ALA A 53 -4.54 0.47 -4.10
N PHE A 54 -3.71 -0.56 -4.32
CA PHE A 54 -2.28 -0.39 -4.60
C PHE A 54 -2.03 0.41 -5.88
N LYS A 55 -2.74 0.07 -6.96
CA LYS A 55 -2.67 0.79 -8.25
C LYS A 55 -2.92 2.29 -8.08
N GLY A 56 -3.96 2.65 -7.33
CA GLY A 56 -4.39 4.05 -7.19
C GLY A 56 -3.59 4.88 -6.21
N SER A 57 -2.90 4.25 -5.24
CA SER A 57 -2.36 4.98 -4.09
C SER A 57 -0.84 4.87 -3.91
N SER A 58 -0.12 4.01 -4.64
CA SER A 58 1.30 3.74 -4.31
C SER A 58 2.31 4.74 -4.89
N ALA A 59 2.03 5.31 -6.06
CA ALA A 59 2.98 6.22 -6.74
C ALA A 59 3.27 7.53 -5.95
N PRO A 60 2.29 8.22 -5.35
CA PRO A 60 2.56 9.44 -4.57
C PRO A 60 3.46 9.23 -3.35
N PHE A 61 3.52 7.99 -2.83
CA PHE A 61 4.35 7.61 -1.68
C PHE A 61 5.70 7.00 -2.07
N GLY A 62 6.08 7.06 -3.36
CA GLY A 62 7.39 6.56 -3.81
C GLY A 62 7.43 5.05 -4.09
N PHE A 63 6.28 4.39 -4.22
CA PHE A 63 6.17 2.95 -4.53
C PHE A 63 5.50 2.71 -5.91
N PRO A 64 6.01 3.27 -7.02
CA PRO A 64 5.39 3.09 -8.34
C PRO A 64 5.33 1.62 -8.77
N GLU A 65 6.33 0.83 -8.39
CA GLU A 65 6.36 -0.62 -8.68
C GLU A 65 5.24 -1.38 -7.96
N ALA A 66 4.96 -1.03 -6.70
CA ALA A 66 3.82 -1.59 -5.97
C ALA A 66 2.49 -1.25 -6.67
N GLY A 67 2.38 -0.06 -7.25
CA GLY A 67 1.23 0.34 -8.07
C GLY A 67 1.09 -0.50 -9.35
N ARG A 68 2.21 -0.75 -10.05
CA ARG A 68 2.23 -1.59 -11.26
C ARG A 68 1.81 -3.03 -10.96
N ILE A 69 2.40 -3.64 -9.92
CA ILE A 69 2.04 -5.00 -9.50
C ILE A 69 0.59 -5.05 -9.01
N GLY A 70 0.11 -4.01 -8.32
CA GLY A 70 -1.29 -3.88 -7.93
C GLY A 70 -2.26 -3.85 -9.11
N ALA A 71 -1.91 -3.17 -10.21
CA ALA A 71 -2.70 -3.20 -11.44
C ALA A 71 -2.75 -4.61 -12.06
N GLU A 72 -1.61 -5.30 -12.14
CA GLU A 72 -1.57 -6.68 -12.64
C GLU A 72 -2.37 -7.65 -11.77
N LEU A 73 -2.35 -7.44 -10.45
CA LEU A 73 -3.12 -8.20 -9.49
C LEU A 73 -4.63 -7.96 -9.66
N GLU A 74 -5.04 -6.70 -9.82
CA GLU A 74 -6.43 -6.31 -10.09
C GLU A 74 -6.95 -7.02 -11.34
N GLU A 75 -6.17 -6.98 -12.43
CA GLU A 75 -6.53 -7.61 -13.70
C GLU A 75 -6.56 -9.13 -13.63
N ALA A 76 -5.56 -9.77 -13.01
CA ALA A 76 -5.51 -11.22 -12.83
C ALA A 76 -6.73 -11.72 -12.05
N ALA A 77 -7.06 -11.04 -10.95
CA ALA A 77 -8.23 -11.34 -10.14
C ALA A 77 -9.54 -11.13 -10.92
N ALA A 78 -9.65 -10.06 -11.72
CA ALA A 78 -10.81 -9.81 -12.58
C ALA A 78 -11.01 -10.88 -13.67
N ARG A 79 -9.92 -11.50 -14.16
CA ARG A 79 -9.96 -12.60 -15.12
C ARG A 79 -10.16 -13.98 -14.48
N GLY A 80 -10.18 -14.07 -13.14
CA GLY A 80 -10.24 -15.35 -12.43
C GLY A 80 -8.93 -16.15 -12.44
N ASP A 81 -7.80 -15.53 -12.83
CA ASP A 81 -6.50 -16.20 -12.92
C ASP A 81 -5.84 -16.30 -11.54
N ARG A 82 -6.31 -17.26 -10.74
CA ARG A 82 -5.78 -17.53 -9.40
C ARG A 82 -4.28 -17.78 -9.40
N GLY A 83 -3.75 -18.49 -10.40
CA GLY A 83 -2.32 -18.78 -10.49
C GLY A 83 -1.48 -17.52 -10.67
N ALA A 84 -1.94 -16.56 -11.47
CA ALA A 84 -1.30 -15.26 -11.57
C ALA A 84 -1.38 -14.46 -10.26
N VAL A 85 -2.55 -14.45 -9.60
CA VAL A 85 -2.71 -13.78 -8.30
C VAL A 85 -1.70 -14.34 -7.29
N GLU A 86 -1.59 -15.66 -7.15
CA GLU A 86 -0.65 -16.32 -6.24
C GLU A 86 0.83 -15.96 -6.52
N ARG A 87 1.20 -15.74 -7.78
CA ARG A 87 2.55 -15.30 -8.16
C ARG A 87 2.80 -13.81 -7.89
N LEU A 88 1.77 -12.97 -8.00
CA LEU A 88 1.90 -11.52 -7.85
C LEU A 88 1.93 -11.06 -6.39
N VAL A 89 1.21 -11.76 -5.50
CA VAL A 89 1.19 -11.44 -4.05
C VAL A 89 2.58 -11.31 -3.42
N PRO A 90 3.52 -12.29 -3.56
CA PRO A 90 4.84 -12.15 -2.97
C PRO A 90 5.67 -11.01 -3.61
N LEU A 91 5.46 -10.72 -4.89
CA LEU A 91 6.11 -9.59 -5.56
C LEU A 91 5.61 -8.26 -5.02
N LEU A 92 4.29 -8.15 -4.80
CA LEU A 92 3.67 -6.97 -4.22
C LEU A 92 4.21 -6.71 -2.81
N ARG A 93 4.32 -7.77 -1.99
CA ARG A 93 4.92 -7.68 -0.65
C ARG A 93 6.37 -7.22 -0.69
N ALA A 94 7.17 -7.75 -1.61
CA ALA A 94 8.59 -7.39 -1.75
C ALA A 94 8.81 -5.96 -2.29
N SER A 95 7.79 -5.37 -2.93
CA SER A 95 7.85 -3.99 -3.42
C SER A 95 7.68 -2.93 -2.32
N LEU A 96 7.35 -3.35 -1.09
CA LEU A 96 7.25 -2.50 0.08
C LEU A 96 8.40 -2.82 1.06
N PRO A 97 8.83 -1.82 1.87
CA PRO A 97 9.88 -2.05 2.86
C PRO A 97 9.45 -3.12 3.87
N ALA A 98 10.31 -4.12 4.06
CA ALA A 98 10.21 -5.03 5.18
C ALA A 98 10.29 -4.20 6.46
N THR A 99 9.27 -4.30 7.30
CA THR A 99 9.31 -3.63 8.60
C THR A 99 10.08 -4.55 9.54
N GLY A 100 11.19 -4.06 10.07
CA GLY A 100 11.92 -4.70 11.18
C GLY A 100 11.16 -4.62 12.49
#